data_AF-A0A1G6EMV2-F1
#
_entry.id   AF-A0A1G6EMV2-F1
#
_cell.length_a   1.000
_cell.length_b   1.000
_cell.length_c   1.000
_cell.angle_alpha   90.00
_cell.angle_beta   90.00
_cell.angle_gamma   90.00
#
_symmetry.space_group_name_H-M   'P 1'
#
loop_
_entity.id
_entity.type
_entity.pdbx_description
1 polymer ?
#
loop_
_entity_poly.entity_id
_entity_poly.type
_entity_poly.pdbx_seq_one_letter_code
_entity_poly.pdbx_strand_id
1 'polypeptide(L)'
;MGPPMFRYFLVTGLAIVALASSADAGRACGFEDPNSATMQRVKLNLIYPNSLYVQGAVDEALREGVLLPTHFTRPGDFFALQRTTSNLRQFAVLVDDAASDLPQFSMVLMGPVLWTRFHPTVEGITVENHVAGPLPDDLVVVMDVPALAALVSGDVSGAYANETGLVRYYGNPAEIEILRETLAAKFTR
;
A
#
# COMPACT_ATOMS: atom_id res chain seq x y z
N MET A 1 -45.52 -50.85 -43.97
CA MET A 1 -46.07 -49.71 -43.19
C MET A 1 -44.97 -49.26 -42.25
N GLY A 2 -44.45 -48.05 -42.48
CA GLY A 2 -43.15 -47.60 -41.95
C GLY A 2 -43.16 -47.17 -40.48
N PRO A 3 -42.03 -47.31 -39.76
CA PRO A 3 -41.87 -46.73 -38.45
C PRO A 3 -41.59 -45.21 -38.55
N PRO A 4 -42.01 -44.42 -37.54
CA PRO A 4 -42.03 -42.97 -37.62
C PRO A 4 -40.66 -42.32 -37.35
N MET A 5 -40.48 -41.21 -38.09
CA MET A 5 -39.54 -40.10 -37.96
C MET A 5 -38.92 -39.92 -36.56
N PHE A 6 -37.62 -40.18 -36.47
CA PHE A 6 -36.75 -39.67 -35.41
C PHE A 6 -36.64 -38.14 -35.58
N ARG A 7 -37.39 -37.41 -34.78
CA ARG A 7 -37.30 -35.95 -34.68
C ARG A 7 -35.95 -35.58 -34.07
N TYR A 8 -35.03 -35.14 -34.92
CA TYR A 8 -33.87 -34.36 -34.52
C TYR A 8 -34.34 -33.01 -33.96
N PHE A 9 -34.17 -32.83 -32.66
CA PHE A 9 -34.13 -31.56 -31.95
C PHE A 9 -33.05 -31.71 -30.89
N LEU A 10 -32.19 -30.75 -30.59
CA LEU A 10 -31.75 -29.53 -31.24
C LEU A 10 -30.54 -29.12 -30.37
N VAL A 11 -29.45 -28.71 -30.99
CA VAL A 11 -28.45 -27.78 -30.43
C VAL A 11 -27.62 -28.31 -29.25
N THR A 12 -26.44 -28.79 -29.64
CA THR A 12 -25.14 -28.63 -28.98
C THR A 12 -25.10 -27.39 -28.08
N GLY A 13 -25.23 -27.59 -26.77
CA GLY A 13 -24.93 -26.55 -25.78
C GLY A 13 -23.45 -26.22 -25.84
N LEU A 14 -23.13 -25.06 -26.41
CA LEU A 14 -21.80 -24.49 -26.40
C LEU A 14 -21.44 -24.14 -24.95
N ALA A 15 -20.75 -25.05 -24.26
CA ALA A 15 -20.17 -24.77 -22.95
C ALA A 15 -19.04 -23.76 -23.14
N ILE A 16 -19.37 -22.46 -23.07
CA ILE A 16 -18.37 -21.42 -22.88
C ILE A 16 -17.90 -21.57 -21.43
N VAL A 17 -16.84 -22.36 -21.23
CA VAL A 17 -16.05 -22.27 -20.02
C VAL A 17 -15.42 -20.88 -20.05
N ALA A 18 -16.09 -19.93 -19.40
CA ALA A 18 -15.48 -18.67 -19.01
C ALA A 18 -14.39 -19.03 -18.01
N LEU A 19 -13.18 -19.30 -18.52
CA LEU A 19 -11.95 -19.14 -17.76
C LEU A 19 -11.95 -17.68 -17.33
N ALA A 20 -12.54 -17.42 -16.16
CA ALA A 20 -12.35 -16.19 -15.45
C ALA A 20 -10.84 -16.05 -15.31
N SER A 21 -10.29 -15.15 -16.11
CA SER A 21 -8.97 -14.58 -15.93
C SER A 21 -8.97 -14.00 -14.52
N SER A 22 -8.50 -14.78 -13.56
CA SER A 22 -7.86 -14.30 -12.35
C SER A 22 -6.64 -13.51 -12.84
N ALA A 23 -6.89 -12.29 -13.32
CA ALA A 23 -5.86 -11.32 -13.60
C ALA A 23 -5.08 -11.21 -12.30
N ASP A 24 -3.78 -11.51 -12.36
CA ASP A 24 -2.85 -11.42 -11.26
C ASP A 24 -2.79 -9.97 -10.75
N ALA A 25 -3.80 -9.52 -9.99
CA ALA A 25 -3.83 -8.19 -9.40
C ALA A 25 -2.75 -8.00 -8.32
N GLY A 26 -2.00 -9.07 -8.01
CA GLY A 26 -0.79 -9.05 -7.20
C GLY A 26 0.52 -9.04 -7.99
N ARG A 27 0.52 -8.79 -9.32
CA ARG A 27 1.77 -8.83 -10.10
C ARG A 27 2.46 -7.48 -10.21
N ALA A 28 3.56 -7.43 -9.45
CA ALA A 28 4.72 -6.56 -9.53
C ALA A 28 4.47 -5.12 -9.08
N CYS A 29 4.75 -4.87 -7.80
CA CYS A 29 5.19 -3.55 -7.41
C CYS A 29 6.56 -3.28 -8.06
N GLY A 30 7.03 -2.03 -7.97
CA GLY A 30 8.27 -1.56 -8.58
C GLY A 30 9.54 -2.28 -8.11
N PHE A 31 9.46 -3.12 -7.06
CA PHE A 31 10.55 -4.01 -6.69
C PHE A 31 10.67 -5.22 -7.62
N GLU A 32 9.56 -5.72 -8.18
CA GLU A 32 9.59 -6.84 -9.14
C GLU A 32 9.68 -6.35 -10.60
N ASP A 33 8.99 -5.25 -10.94
CA ASP A 33 9.06 -4.62 -12.26
C ASP A 33 9.14 -3.09 -12.11
N PRO A 34 10.34 -2.48 -12.18
CA PRO A 34 10.50 -1.03 -12.03
C PRO A 34 9.68 -0.19 -13.02
N ASN A 35 9.37 -0.73 -14.21
CA ASN A 35 8.59 -0.02 -15.22
C ASN A 35 7.10 0.00 -14.90
N SER A 36 6.61 -0.98 -14.12
CA SER A 36 5.21 -1.04 -13.71
C SER A 36 4.86 0.12 -12.77
N ALA A 37 5.80 0.57 -11.93
CA ALA A 37 5.55 1.56 -10.90
C ALA A 37 5.23 2.95 -11.47
N THR A 38 5.88 3.37 -12.56
CA THR A 38 5.70 4.72 -13.11
C THR A 38 4.24 5.00 -13.49
N MET A 39 3.61 4.12 -14.26
CA MET A 39 2.20 4.28 -14.64
C MET A 39 1.25 4.08 -13.46
N GLN A 40 1.61 3.21 -12.52
CA GLN A 40 0.84 3.02 -11.30
C GLN A 40 0.81 4.28 -10.45
N ARG A 41 1.93 5.01 -10.28
CA ARG A 41 1.96 6.29 -9.54
C ARG A 41 1.07 7.36 -10.18
N VAL A 42 1.05 7.44 -11.51
CA VAL A 42 0.15 8.35 -12.23
C VAL A 42 -1.31 7.99 -11.93
N LYS A 43 -1.67 6.70 -12.00
CA LYS A 43 -3.01 6.23 -11.66
C LYS A 43 -3.36 6.50 -10.20
N LEU A 44 -2.42 6.29 -9.27
CA LEU A 44 -2.61 6.61 -7.85
C LEU A 44 -2.92 8.08 -7.66
N ASN A 45 -2.23 9.00 -8.34
CA ASN A 45 -2.49 10.44 -8.21
C ASN A 45 -3.85 10.87 -8.78
N LEU A 46 -4.39 10.13 -9.74
CA LEU A 46 -5.74 10.37 -10.24
C LEU A 46 -6.80 9.92 -9.21
N ILE A 47 -6.59 8.79 -8.53
CA ILE A 47 -7.51 8.23 -7.54
C ILE A 47 -7.40 8.94 -6.18
N TYR A 48 -6.17 9.24 -5.78
CA TYR A 48 -5.76 9.90 -4.55
C TYR A 48 -5.07 11.23 -4.90
N PRO A 49 -5.83 12.32 -5.07
CA PRO A 49 -5.29 13.60 -5.50
C PRO A 49 -4.14 14.08 -4.60
N ASN A 50 -3.10 14.61 -5.23
CA ASN A 50 -1.89 15.11 -4.57
C ASN A 50 -1.02 14.03 -3.89
N SER A 51 -1.25 12.74 -4.13
CA SER A 51 -0.38 11.67 -3.60
C SER A 51 1.05 11.76 -4.12
N LEU A 52 1.26 12.27 -5.34
CA LEU A 52 2.62 12.54 -5.86
C LEU A 52 3.38 13.59 -5.06
N TYR A 53 2.70 14.45 -4.29
CA TYR A 53 3.39 15.46 -3.47
C TYR A 53 4.20 14.82 -2.34
N VAL A 54 3.91 13.57 -1.96
CA VAL A 54 4.76 12.80 -1.03
C VAL A 54 6.17 12.63 -1.59
N GLN A 55 6.32 12.40 -2.91
CA GLN A 55 7.63 12.29 -3.53
C GLN A 55 8.40 13.63 -3.49
N GLY A 56 7.68 14.74 -3.73
CA GLY A 56 8.26 16.08 -3.58
C GLY A 56 8.69 16.38 -2.14
N ALA A 57 7.90 15.97 -1.14
CA ALA A 57 8.26 16.11 0.28
C ALA A 57 9.49 15.26 0.65
N VAL A 58 9.62 14.06 0.07
CA VAL A 58 10.81 13.21 0.24
C VAL A 58 12.05 13.83 -0.39
N ASP A 59 11.93 14.40 -1.58
CA ASP A 59 13.03 15.10 -2.26
C ASP A 59 13.48 16.35 -1.48
N GLU A 60 12.52 17.10 -0.94
CA GLU A 60 12.78 18.23 -0.03
C GLU A 60 13.52 17.77 1.23
N ALA A 61 12.97 16.78 1.95
CA ALA A 61 13.54 16.30 3.20
C ALA A 61 14.93 15.68 3.02
N LEU A 62 15.21 15.05 1.87
CA LEU A 62 16.56 14.59 1.52
C LEU A 62 17.52 15.77 1.33
N ARG A 63 17.09 16.80 0.59
CA ARG A 63 17.92 17.99 0.34
C ARG A 63 18.19 18.79 1.62
N GLU A 64 17.23 18.81 2.54
CA GLU A 64 17.39 19.43 3.87
C GLU A 64 18.23 18.57 4.84
N GLY A 65 18.55 17.33 4.47
CA GLY A 65 19.33 16.41 5.30
C GLY A 65 18.54 15.75 6.43
N VAL A 66 17.21 15.87 6.42
CA VAL A 66 16.31 15.17 7.35
C VAL A 66 16.19 13.70 6.98
N LEU A 67 15.98 13.40 5.70
CA LEU A 67 16.12 12.04 5.19
C LEU A 67 17.58 11.78 4.80
N LEU A 68 18.11 10.64 5.25
CA LEU A 68 19.49 10.25 5.01
C LEU A 68 19.57 9.37 3.75
N PRO A 69 20.68 9.41 2.98
CA PRO A 69 20.89 8.51 1.85
C PRO A 69 20.78 7.01 2.18
N THR A 70 20.93 6.64 3.45
CA THR A 70 20.74 5.27 3.95
C THR A 70 19.29 4.80 3.96
N HIS A 71 18.32 5.73 3.95
CA HIS A 71 16.89 5.41 3.87
C HIS A 71 16.45 5.05 2.44
N PHE A 72 17.27 5.37 1.44
CA PHE A 72 16.96 5.15 0.03
C PHE A 72 17.50 3.80 -0.47
N THR A 73 16.72 3.17 -1.35
CA THR A 73 17.16 1.99 -2.10
C THR A 73 18.26 2.37 -3.08
N ARG A 74 19.33 1.58 -3.14
CA ARG A 74 20.42 1.78 -4.11
C ARG A 74 20.18 0.94 -5.36
N PRO A 75 20.63 1.39 -6.55
CA PRO A 75 20.64 0.54 -7.74
C PRO A 75 21.35 -0.79 -7.44
N GLY A 76 20.68 -1.91 -7.74
CA GLY A 76 21.20 -3.26 -7.45
C GLY A 76 21.02 -3.76 -6.01
N ASP A 77 20.23 -3.09 -5.17
CA ASP A 77 19.90 -3.59 -3.83
C ASP A 77 18.90 -4.75 -3.90
N PHE A 78 19.42 -5.98 -3.95
CA PHE A 78 18.64 -7.21 -3.98
C PHE A 78 17.77 -7.43 -2.73
N PHE A 79 18.05 -6.73 -1.62
CA PHE A 79 17.33 -6.87 -0.35
C PHE A 79 16.34 -5.74 -0.10
N ALA A 80 16.13 -4.84 -1.07
CA ALA A 80 15.27 -3.67 -0.90
C ALA A 80 13.84 -4.04 -0.49
N LEU A 81 13.26 -5.05 -1.13
CA LEU A 81 11.91 -5.52 -0.78
C LEU A 81 11.86 -6.13 0.63
N GLN A 82 12.83 -6.99 0.97
CA GLN A 82 12.90 -7.60 2.30
C GLN A 82 13.05 -6.55 3.40
N ARG A 83 13.91 -5.55 3.19
CA ARG A 83 14.09 -4.44 4.14
C ARG A 83 12.82 -3.61 4.27
N THR A 84 12.17 -3.30 3.15
CA THR A 84 10.92 -2.52 3.12
C THR A 84 9.79 -3.26 3.87
N THR A 85 9.60 -4.55 3.60
CA THR A 85 8.60 -5.37 4.33
C THR A 85 8.96 -5.56 5.81
N SER A 86 10.24 -5.59 6.16
CA SER A 86 10.68 -5.55 7.56
C SER A 86 10.30 -4.23 8.24
N ASN A 87 10.49 -3.09 7.56
CA ASN A 87 10.09 -1.78 8.09
C ASN A 87 8.57 -1.67 8.24
N LEU A 88 7.78 -2.22 7.31
CA LEU A 88 6.31 -2.26 7.43
C LEU A 88 5.86 -3.09 8.66
N ARG A 89 6.52 -4.22 8.93
CA ARG A 89 6.25 -5.00 10.15
C ARG A 89 6.68 -4.26 11.40
N GLN A 90 7.84 -3.62 11.39
CA GLN A 90 8.32 -2.84 12.53
C GLN A 90 7.41 -1.64 12.82
N PHE A 91 6.88 -0.98 11.78
CA PHE A 91 5.87 0.04 11.92
C PHE A 91 4.62 -0.50 12.64
N ALA A 92 4.10 -1.67 12.24
CA ALA A 92 2.97 -2.30 12.93
C ALA A 92 3.28 -2.55 14.42
N VAL A 93 4.46 -3.08 14.74
CA VAL A 93 4.89 -3.30 16.13
C VAL A 93 4.94 -2.00 16.93
N LEU A 94 5.40 -0.90 16.33
CA LEU A 94 5.54 0.40 17.01
C LEU A 94 4.19 1.07 17.30
N VAL A 95 3.12 0.68 16.62
CA VAL A 95 1.76 1.22 16.83
C VAL A 95 0.80 0.17 17.42
N ASP A 96 1.30 -1.02 17.78
CA ASP A 96 0.50 -2.17 18.20
C ASP A 96 -0.26 -1.94 19.51
N ASP A 97 0.30 -1.17 20.43
CA ASP A 97 -0.35 -0.82 21.69
C ASP A 97 -1.54 0.15 21.53
N ALA A 98 -1.71 0.74 20.34
CA ALA A 98 -2.87 1.51 19.93
C ALA A 98 -3.82 0.72 18.99
N ALA A 99 -3.57 -0.58 18.77
CA ALA A 99 -4.28 -1.36 17.76
C ALA A 99 -5.80 -1.40 17.95
N SER A 100 -6.31 -1.36 19.18
CA SER A 100 -7.76 -1.37 19.45
C SER A 100 -8.47 -0.13 18.93
N ASP A 101 -7.74 0.98 18.83
CA ASP A 101 -8.30 2.29 18.50
C ASP A 101 -8.05 2.64 17.04
N LEU A 102 -7.11 1.96 16.38
CA LEU A 102 -6.77 2.19 14.99
C LEU A 102 -7.84 1.63 14.03
N PRO A 103 -8.23 2.40 12.98
CA PRO A 103 -9.08 1.89 11.91
C PRO A 103 -8.33 0.81 11.09
N GLN A 104 -9.05 0.04 10.27
CA GLN A 104 -8.40 -0.72 9.21
C GLN A 104 -7.78 0.26 8.21
N PHE A 105 -6.53 0.03 7.79
CA PHE A 105 -5.89 0.92 6.84
C PHE A 105 -4.96 0.19 5.88
N SER A 106 -4.81 0.77 4.70
CA SER A 106 -3.90 0.33 3.66
C SER A 106 -2.86 1.40 3.37
N MET A 107 -1.59 1.03 3.46
CA MET A 107 -0.47 1.91 3.13
C MET A 107 0.05 1.59 1.73
N VAL A 108 0.27 2.62 0.92
CA VAL A 108 1.06 2.52 -0.31
C VAL A 108 2.37 3.26 -0.16
N LEU A 109 3.46 2.58 -0.50
CA LEU A 109 4.78 3.19 -0.62
C LEU A 109 5.00 3.65 -2.06
N MET A 110 5.06 4.96 -2.29
CA MET A 110 4.98 5.60 -3.61
C MET A 110 6.09 5.19 -4.58
N GLY A 111 7.34 5.06 -4.13
CA GLY A 111 8.45 4.61 -4.95
C GLY A 111 8.14 3.30 -5.68
N PRO A 112 7.94 2.19 -4.97
CA PRO A 112 7.58 0.91 -5.58
C PRO A 112 6.08 0.78 -5.89
N VAL A 113 5.20 1.66 -5.43
CA VAL A 113 3.75 1.38 -5.41
C VAL A 113 3.45 0.04 -4.71
N LEU A 114 4.12 -0.19 -3.58
CA LEU A 114 3.90 -1.38 -2.77
C LEU A 114 2.73 -1.12 -1.84
N TRP A 115 1.62 -1.80 -2.09
CA TRP A 115 0.46 -1.80 -1.21
C TRP A 115 0.62 -2.82 -0.08
N THR A 116 0.27 -2.39 1.13
CA THR A 116 0.28 -3.20 2.33
C THR A 116 -0.95 -2.88 3.16
N ARG A 117 -1.69 -3.89 3.58
CA ARG A 117 -2.87 -3.74 4.43
C ARG A 117 -2.53 -4.05 5.88
N PHE A 118 -3.03 -3.22 6.77
CA PHE A 118 -2.88 -3.35 8.21
C PHE A 118 -4.26 -3.63 8.81
N HIS A 119 -4.29 -4.65 9.66
CA HIS A 119 -5.48 -5.14 10.31
C HIS A 119 -5.34 -5.03 11.81
N PRO A 120 -5.62 -3.86 12.40
CA PRO A 120 -5.65 -3.71 13.83
C PRO A 120 -6.80 -4.52 14.44
N THR A 121 -6.50 -5.23 15.51
CA THR A 121 -7.45 -6.01 16.31
C THR A 121 -7.08 -5.86 17.78
N VAL A 122 -7.92 -6.39 18.67
CA VAL A 122 -7.62 -6.46 20.10
C VAL A 122 -6.39 -7.34 20.42
N GLU A 123 -5.97 -8.21 19.49
CA GLU A 123 -4.80 -9.09 19.64
C GLU A 123 -3.52 -8.49 19.03
N GLY A 124 -3.61 -7.28 18.46
CA GLY A 124 -2.54 -6.60 17.76
C GLY A 124 -2.83 -6.41 16.26
N ILE A 125 -1.79 -6.07 15.50
CA ILE A 125 -1.92 -5.69 14.08
C ILE A 125 -1.37 -6.80 13.16
N THR A 126 -2.25 -7.36 12.31
CA THR A 126 -1.82 -8.24 11.22
C THR A 126 -1.46 -7.43 9.98
N VAL A 127 -0.39 -7.82 9.28
CA VAL A 127 0.14 -7.11 8.09
C VAL A 127 0.10 -8.02 6.86
N GLU A 128 -0.60 -7.57 5.82
CA GLU A 128 -0.66 -8.24 4.51
C GLU A 128 0.09 -7.39 3.47
N ASN A 129 1.30 -7.82 3.10
CA ASN A 129 2.11 -7.14 2.07
C ASN A 129 1.70 -7.61 0.67
N HIS A 130 1.95 -6.79 -0.36
CA HIS A 130 1.66 -7.11 -1.77
C HIS A 130 0.18 -7.34 -2.08
N VAL A 131 -0.71 -6.61 -1.41
CA VAL A 131 -2.12 -6.60 -1.78
C VAL A 131 -2.33 -5.79 -3.07
N ALA A 132 -3.46 -5.99 -3.75
CA ALA A 132 -3.76 -5.25 -4.99
C ALA A 132 -4.07 -3.75 -4.76
N GLY A 133 -4.39 -3.38 -3.53
CA GLY A 133 -4.86 -2.06 -3.14
C GLY A 133 -5.72 -2.14 -1.87
N PRO A 134 -6.33 -1.02 -1.47
CA PRO A 134 -7.23 -0.99 -0.33
C PRO A 134 -8.52 -1.75 -0.59
N LEU A 135 -9.12 -2.30 0.47
CA LEU A 135 -10.51 -2.73 0.44
C LEU A 135 -11.47 -1.55 0.60
N PRO A 136 -12.78 -1.73 0.32
CA PRO A 136 -13.79 -0.76 0.71
C PRO A 136 -13.65 -0.39 2.19
N ASP A 137 -13.81 0.90 2.47
CA ASP A 137 -13.73 1.51 3.80
C ASP A 137 -12.35 1.46 4.49
N ASP A 138 -11.31 0.90 3.86
CA ASP A 138 -9.95 1.09 4.36
C ASP A 138 -9.58 2.58 4.27
N LEU A 139 -9.05 3.10 5.37
CA LEU A 139 -8.28 4.34 5.31
C LEU A 139 -7.02 4.10 4.46
N VAL A 140 -6.72 5.02 3.55
CA VAL A 140 -5.53 4.94 2.69
C VAL A 140 -4.45 5.88 3.21
N VAL A 141 -3.27 5.32 3.46
CA VAL A 141 -2.05 6.03 3.83
C VAL A 141 -1.11 6.03 2.63
N VAL A 142 -0.65 7.20 2.20
CA VAL A 142 0.36 7.34 1.16
C VAL A 142 1.64 7.83 1.81
N MET A 143 2.73 7.07 1.65
CA MET A 143 4.07 7.39 2.14
C MET A 143 5.09 6.99 1.06
N ASP A 144 6.38 7.24 1.25
CA ASP A 144 7.43 6.60 0.44
C ASP A 144 8.36 5.74 1.31
N VAL A 145 9.09 4.82 0.69
CA VAL A 145 10.05 3.92 1.34
C VAL A 145 11.03 4.65 2.27
N PRO A 146 11.69 5.75 1.86
CA PRO A 146 12.63 6.43 2.74
C PRO A 146 11.94 7.11 3.94
N ALA A 147 10.74 7.64 3.77
CA ALA A 147 9.98 8.22 4.87
C ALA A 147 9.58 7.15 5.89
N LEU A 148 9.12 5.97 5.45
CA LEU A 148 8.85 4.83 6.33
C LEU A 148 10.11 4.39 7.07
N ALA A 149 11.24 4.27 6.35
CA ALA A 149 12.50 3.87 6.96
C ALA A 149 12.96 4.85 8.05
N ALA A 150 12.89 6.16 7.78
CA ALA A 150 13.25 7.22 8.72
C ALA A 150 12.32 7.27 9.94
N LEU A 151 11.01 7.08 9.72
CA LEU A 151 10.01 7.02 10.77
C LEU A 151 10.30 5.84 11.72
N VAL A 152 10.52 4.66 11.15
CA VAL A 152 10.80 3.44 11.91
C VAL A 152 12.16 3.47 12.63
N SER A 153 13.19 4.10 12.05
CA SER A 153 14.49 4.29 12.72
C SER A 153 14.47 5.39 13.78
N GLY A 154 13.41 6.20 13.83
CA GLY A 154 13.31 7.36 14.73
C GLY A 154 14.20 8.52 14.32
N ASP A 155 14.56 8.61 13.04
CA ASP A 155 15.23 9.78 12.45
C ASP A 155 14.23 10.88 12.07
N VAL A 156 12.95 10.52 11.91
CA VAL A 156 11.83 11.43 11.64
C VAL A 156 10.68 11.14 12.60
N SER A 157 10.13 12.17 13.23
CA SER A 157 8.91 12.05 14.05
C SER A 157 7.67 11.92 13.19
N GLY A 158 6.62 11.31 13.73
CA GLY A 158 5.31 11.27 13.11
C GLY A 158 4.69 12.66 12.99
N ALA A 159 4.93 13.55 13.96
CA ALA A 159 4.51 14.95 13.87
C ALA A 159 5.15 15.64 12.66
N TYR A 160 6.47 15.54 12.51
CA TYR A 160 7.16 16.09 11.33
C TYR A 160 6.64 15.48 10.03
N ALA A 161 6.45 14.16 9.98
CA ALA A 161 5.95 13.49 8.78
C ALA A 161 4.56 14.02 8.37
N ASN A 162 3.68 14.25 9.34
CA ASN A 162 2.35 14.83 9.15
C ASN A 162 2.41 16.29 8.66
N GLU A 163 3.23 17.12 9.29
CA GLU A 163 3.34 18.56 9.01
C GLU A 163 3.97 18.85 7.65
N THR A 164 4.95 18.04 7.24
CA THR A 164 5.71 18.23 6.00
C THR A 164 5.13 17.48 4.80
N GLY A 165 4.13 16.64 5.02
CA GLY A 165 3.49 15.87 3.95
C GLY A 165 4.30 14.67 3.46
N LEU A 166 5.25 14.17 4.26
CA LEU A 166 5.89 12.86 4.05
C LEU A 166 4.87 11.71 4.17
N VAL A 167 3.73 11.96 4.81
CA VAL A 167 2.57 11.08 4.83
C VAL A 167 1.32 11.85 4.42
N ARG A 168 0.43 11.18 3.67
CA ARG A 168 -0.90 11.68 3.32
C ARG A 168 -1.96 10.63 3.61
N TYR A 169 -3.18 11.09 3.88
CA TYR A 169 -4.29 10.23 4.26
C TYR A 169 -5.52 10.49 3.39
N TYR A 170 -6.27 9.44 3.10
CA TYR A 170 -7.53 9.49 2.36
C TYR A 170 -8.53 8.52 3.00
N GLY A 171 -9.79 8.91 3.14
CA GLY A 171 -10.80 8.10 3.83
C GLY A 171 -11.65 8.95 4.76
N ASN A 172 -12.19 8.33 5.81
CA ASN A 172 -13.03 8.99 6.80
C ASN A 172 -12.22 10.01 7.64
N PRO A 173 -12.65 11.27 7.76
CA PRO A 173 -11.91 12.28 8.53
C PRO A 173 -11.63 11.92 9.99
N ALA A 174 -12.54 11.22 10.66
CA ALA A 174 -12.37 10.83 12.06
C ALA A 174 -11.29 9.74 12.21
N GLU A 175 -11.29 8.76 11.31
CA GLU A 175 -10.28 7.71 11.26
C GLU A 175 -8.89 8.25 10.90
N ILE A 176 -8.85 9.26 10.01
CA ILE A 176 -7.63 9.99 9.68
C ILE A 176 -7.06 10.68 10.91
N GLU A 177 -7.88 11.35 11.71
CA GLU A 177 -7.40 12.03 12.90
C GLU A 177 -6.80 11.04 13.89
N ILE A 178 -7.48 9.92 14.15
CA ILE A 178 -7.00 8.87 15.05
C ILE A 178 -5.62 8.35 14.61
N LEU A 179 -5.46 8.00 13.33
CA LEU A 179 -4.18 7.49 12.84
C LEU A 179 -3.09 8.58 12.86
N ARG A 180 -3.43 9.82 12.51
CA ARG A 180 -2.49 10.95 12.52
C ARG A 180 -1.97 11.23 13.93
N GLU A 181 -2.86 11.29 14.91
CA GLU A 181 -2.53 11.47 16.33
C GLU A 181 -1.70 10.30 16.86
N THR A 182 -2.05 9.07 16.48
CA THR A 182 -1.27 7.88 16.84
C THR A 182 0.16 7.99 16.28
N LEU A 183 0.32 8.39 15.02
CA LEU A 183 1.66 8.57 14.44
C LEU A 183 2.45 9.65 15.18
N ALA A 184 1.84 10.80 15.48
CA ALA A 184 2.50 11.84 16.25
C ALA A 184 2.91 11.37 17.66
N ALA A 185 2.08 10.54 18.31
CA ALA A 185 2.33 10.04 19.65
C ALA A 185 3.35 8.90 19.72
N LYS A 186 3.39 8.01 18.72
CA LYS A 186 4.26 6.81 18.72
C LYS A 186 5.66 7.08 18.18
N PHE A 187 5.81 8.10 17.34
CA PHE A 187 7.08 8.44 16.70
C PHE A 187 7.52 9.84 17.11
N THR A 188 8.20 9.97 18.26
CA THR A 188 8.43 11.28 18.92
C THR A 188 9.85 11.85 18.78
N ARG A 189 10.74 11.26 17.99
CA ARG A 189 12.13 11.73 17.85
C ARG A 189 12.33 12.69 16.69
#